data_AF-A0A068VLS4-F1
#
_entry.id   AF-A0A068VLS4-F1
#
_cell.length_a   1.000
_cell.length_b   1.000
_cell.length_c   1.000
_cell.angle_alpha   90.00
_cell.angle_beta   90.00
_cell.angle_gamma   90.00
#
_symmetry.space_group_name_H-M   'P 1'
#
loop_
_entity.id
_entity.type
_entity.pdbx_description
1 polymer ?
#
loop_
_entity_poly.entity_id
_entity_poly.type
_entity_poly.pdbx_seq_one_letter_code
_entity_poly.pdbx_strand_id
1 'polypeptide(L)'
;MRGWLTWPIGLKGLNHGVNLFLKTIMLPTFDPRDTEAGSRILEDITSNAGHIQEQVLEKILTKNASSDYLKGFLNGHSDKGLFKNKVPVVDYEDIKIYIDRIALDGEPSRILTNESITELLKSSGTSGGTQKWIPKTAEEGERRAFFSCLCDTVLNRYLQGLSDGKALLFVLINPDIHTPGGLVLRTTSESEIKNRKDRYPQFILCEDTNQSLYSQLLCGLVQRDAIASVGTYSPRVC
;
A
#
# COMPACT_ATOMS: atom_id res chain seq x y z
N MET A 1 12.12 29.26 12.28
CA MET A 1 11.22 28.11 12.20
C MET A 1 10.65 28.01 10.79
N ARG A 2 11.40 27.43 9.85
CA ARG A 2 10.98 27.18 8.47
C ARG A 2 11.03 25.66 8.26
N GLY A 3 9.95 25.08 7.74
CA GLY A 3 9.72 23.64 7.67
C GLY A 3 8.43 23.31 8.41
N TRP A 4 7.75 22.23 8.03
CA TRP A 4 6.53 21.71 8.68
C TRP A 4 5.22 22.37 8.23
N LEU A 5 4.82 22.04 7.00
CA LEU A 5 3.62 21.27 6.67
C LEU A 5 3.58 21.25 5.15
N THR A 6 4.12 20.20 4.57
CA THR A 6 3.90 19.92 3.15
C THR A 6 3.54 18.45 3.08
N TRP A 7 2.26 18.16 2.89
CA TRP A 7 1.96 17.29 1.77
C TRP A 7 2.21 18.18 0.55
N PRO A 8 3.26 17.98 -0.24
CA PRO A 8 3.09 18.33 -1.61
C PRO A 8 2.16 17.25 -2.18
N ILE A 9 1.12 17.65 -2.91
CA ILE A 9 0.45 16.71 -3.82
C ILE A 9 1.40 16.43 -5.00
N GLY A 10 2.61 15.94 -4.70
CA GLY A 10 3.73 15.89 -5.62
C GLY A 10 5.09 16.07 -4.96
N LEU A 11 5.68 14.97 -4.46
CA LEU A 11 7.12 14.74 -4.31
C LEU A 11 8.06 15.95 -4.53
N LYS A 12 8.04 16.96 -3.64
CA LYS A 12 9.14 17.93 -3.57
C LYS A 12 10.31 17.23 -2.89
N GLY A 13 11.21 16.67 -3.69
CA GLY A 13 12.45 16.07 -3.19
C GLY A 13 13.02 14.91 -4.01
N LEU A 14 12.40 14.51 -5.11
CA LEU A 14 12.89 13.38 -5.91
C LEU A 14 13.85 13.81 -7.02
N ASN A 15 14.89 14.59 -6.69
CA ASN A 15 15.97 14.84 -7.65
C ASN A 15 17.27 14.10 -7.32
N HIS A 16 17.45 13.53 -6.13
CA HIS A 16 18.65 12.77 -5.80
C HIS A 16 18.28 11.57 -4.91
N GLY A 17 18.03 10.40 -5.51
CA GLY A 17 18.02 9.14 -4.73
C GLY A 17 17.07 8.01 -5.14
N VAL A 18 16.22 8.15 -6.17
CA VAL A 18 15.35 7.02 -6.62
C VAL A 18 15.95 6.35 -7.85
N ASN A 19 17.25 6.05 -7.76
CA ASN A 19 18.00 5.44 -8.85
C ASN A 19 18.38 3.97 -8.55
N LEU A 20 17.73 3.30 -7.58
CA LEU A 20 18.14 1.94 -7.21
C LEU A 20 17.07 0.87 -6.96
N PHE A 21 15.77 1.13 -7.06
CA PHE A 21 14.76 0.07 -6.79
C PHE A 21 13.55 0.13 -7.73
N LEU A 22 13.79 0.02 -9.04
CA LEU A 22 12.72 -0.18 -10.04
C LEU A 22 13.00 -1.36 -10.98
N LYS A 23 13.90 -2.26 -10.61
CA LYS A 23 14.24 -3.43 -11.45
C LYS A 23 13.18 -4.51 -11.48
N THR A 24 12.13 -4.42 -10.66
CA THR A 24 11.22 -5.56 -10.46
C THR A 24 9.82 -5.34 -11.00
N ILE A 25 9.35 -4.12 -11.34
CA ILE A 25 8.09 -3.90 -12.09
C ILE A 25 8.23 -2.76 -13.10
N MET A 26 7.70 -2.96 -14.31
CA MET A 26 7.37 -1.93 -15.31
C MET A 26 6.30 -0.95 -14.79
N LEU A 27 6.52 -0.29 -13.65
CA LEU A 27 5.70 0.85 -13.28
C LEU A 27 6.35 2.10 -13.87
N PRO A 28 5.66 2.83 -14.76
CA PRO A 28 6.21 4.06 -15.31
C PRO A 28 6.41 5.05 -14.16
N THR A 29 7.57 5.71 -14.15
CA THR A 29 7.83 6.83 -13.25
C THR A 29 7.26 8.10 -13.87
N PHE A 30 6.51 8.87 -13.10
CA PHE A 30 6.00 10.16 -13.53
C PHE A 30 5.86 11.12 -12.35
N ASP A 31 5.81 12.42 -12.61
CA ASP A 31 5.49 13.43 -11.60
C ASP A 31 3.97 13.50 -11.42
N PRO A 32 3.41 13.25 -10.21
CA PRO A 32 1.97 13.35 -9.96
C PRO A 32 1.36 14.74 -10.22
N ARG A 33 2.20 15.77 -10.34
CA ARG A 33 1.79 17.14 -10.70
C ARG A 33 1.68 17.35 -12.21
N ASP A 34 2.34 16.50 -12.99
CA ASP A 34 2.17 16.45 -14.44
C ASP A 34 0.88 15.66 -14.73
N THR A 35 -0.24 16.37 -14.64
CA THR A 35 -1.57 15.78 -14.83
C THR A 35 -1.74 15.20 -16.22
N GLU A 36 -1.01 15.71 -17.22
CA GLU A 36 -1.02 15.21 -18.59
C GLU A 36 -0.28 13.87 -18.69
N ALA A 37 0.93 13.76 -18.14
CA ALA A 37 1.66 12.50 -18.09
C ALA A 37 0.90 11.42 -17.31
N GLY A 38 0.35 11.76 -16.13
CA GLY A 38 -0.46 10.81 -15.36
C GLY A 38 -1.76 10.41 -16.07
N SER A 39 -2.41 11.34 -16.80
CA SER A 39 -3.60 11.03 -17.61
C SER A 39 -3.26 10.07 -18.74
N ARG A 40 -2.14 10.24 -19.44
CA ARG A 40 -1.69 9.30 -20.49
C ARG A 40 -1.46 7.90 -19.95
N ILE A 41 -0.87 7.79 -18.76
CA ILE A 41 -0.67 6.49 -18.09
C ILE A 41 -2.02 5.84 -17.75
N LEU A 42 -2.97 6.62 -17.23
CA LEU A 42 -4.32 6.13 -16.94
C LEU A 42 -5.01 5.61 -18.21
N GLU A 43 -5.01 6.40 -19.29
CA GLU A 43 -5.59 6.02 -20.57
C GLU A 43 -4.93 4.77 -21.17
N ASP A 44 -3.61 4.65 -21.08
CA ASP A 44 -2.88 3.47 -21.55
C ASP A 44 -3.27 2.21 -20.76
N ILE A 45 -3.30 2.30 -19.42
CA ILE A 45 -3.63 1.15 -18.56
C ILE A 45 -5.08 0.71 -18.77
N THR A 46 -6.02 1.65 -18.92
CA THR A 46 -7.44 1.32 -19.11
C THR A 46 -7.73 0.83 -20.52
N SER A 47 -7.07 1.38 -21.55
CA SER A 47 -7.24 0.95 -22.95
C SER A 47 -6.61 -0.42 -23.22
N ASN A 48 -5.51 -0.75 -22.53
CA ASN A 48 -4.78 -2.01 -22.70
C ASN A 48 -5.01 -3.02 -21.57
N ALA A 49 -6.09 -2.86 -20.79
CA ALA A 49 -6.35 -3.63 -19.56
C ALA A 49 -6.27 -5.15 -19.76
N GLY A 50 -6.82 -5.67 -20.87
CA GLY A 50 -6.77 -7.11 -21.18
C GLY A 50 -5.35 -7.63 -21.32
N HIS A 51 -4.52 -6.94 -22.12
CA HIS A 51 -3.12 -7.31 -22.32
C HIS A 51 -2.30 -7.19 -21.04
N ILE A 52 -2.48 -6.10 -20.29
CA ILE A 52 -1.78 -5.86 -19.02
C ILE A 52 -2.14 -6.95 -18.00
N GLN A 53 -3.40 -7.37 -17.91
CA GLN A 53 -3.81 -8.46 -17.02
C GLN A 53 -3.12 -9.79 -17.36
N GLU A 54 -2.90 -10.09 -18.64
CA GLU A 54 -2.16 -11.28 -19.06
C GLU A 54 -0.71 -11.23 -18.61
N GLN A 55 -0.04 -10.11 -18.81
CA GLN A 55 1.35 -9.91 -18.38
C GLN A 55 1.50 -9.97 -16.86
N VAL A 56 0.55 -9.37 -16.11
CA VAL A 56 0.53 -9.42 -14.65
C VAL A 56 0.40 -10.87 -14.16
N LEU A 57 -0.53 -11.64 -14.72
CA LEU A 57 -0.71 -13.04 -14.35
C LEU A 57 0.54 -13.87 -14.69
N GLU A 58 1.06 -13.77 -15.91
CA GLU A 58 2.27 -14.48 -16.34
C GLU A 58 3.43 -14.23 -15.37
N LYS A 59 3.62 -12.98 -14.96
CA LYS A 59 4.65 -12.58 -14.02
C LYS A 59 4.43 -13.13 -12.61
N ILE A 60 3.20 -13.07 -12.09
CA ILE A 60 2.86 -13.65 -10.79
C ILE A 60 3.17 -15.15 -10.79
N LEU A 61 2.74 -15.87 -11.83
CA LEU A 61 2.95 -17.31 -11.95
C LEU A 61 4.42 -17.65 -12.10
N THR A 62 5.14 -16.95 -12.97
CA THR A 62 6.58 -17.20 -13.19
C THR A 62 7.39 -16.90 -11.93
N LYS A 63 7.12 -15.77 -11.26
CA LYS A 63 7.82 -15.39 -10.03
C LYS A 63 7.59 -16.41 -8.92
N ASN A 64 6.39 -16.98 -8.81
CA ASN A 64 5.99 -17.83 -7.71
C ASN A 64 5.86 -19.31 -8.08
N ALA A 65 6.34 -19.73 -9.25
CA ALA A 65 6.19 -21.09 -9.76
C ALA A 65 6.71 -22.17 -8.78
N SER A 66 7.73 -21.82 -7.99
CA SER A 66 8.33 -22.72 -7.00
C SER A 66 7.81 -22.52 -5.57
N SER A 67 6.85 -21.62 -5.32
CA SER A 67 6.25 -21.50 -3.98
C SER A 67 5.47 -22.76 -3.65
N ASP A 68 5.42 -23.16 -2.38
CA ASP A 68 4.80 -24.44 -1.99
C ASP A 68 3.33 -24.50 -2.43
N TYR A 69 2.61 -23.38 -2.28
CA TYR A 69 1.22 -23.24 -2.70
C TYR A 69 1.03 -23.48 -4.20
N LEU A 70 1.72 -22.71 -5.07
CA LEU A 70 1.54 -22.87 -6.51
C LEU A 70 2.14 -24.17 -7.03
N LYS A 71 3.24 -24.66 -6.45
CA LYS A 71 3.84 -25.93 -6.81
C LYS A 71 2.88 -27.10 -6.56
N GLY A 72 2.06 -27.03 -5.51
CA GLY A 72 1.01 -28.02 -5.22
C GLY A 72 -0.02 -28.20 -6.35
N PHE A 73 -0.28 -27.16 -7.15
CA PHE A 73 -1.26 -27.19 -8.24
C PHE A 73 -0.63 -27.23 -9.63
N LEU A 74 0.46 -26.49 -9.83
CA LEU A 74 1.08 -26.23 -11.12
C LEU A 74 2.42 -26.94 -11.30
N ASN A 75 2.99 -27.54 -10.26
CA ASN A 75 4.25 -28.28 -10.30
C ASN A 75 5.40 -27.52 -11.00
N GLY A 76 5.51 -26.21 -10.75
CA GLY A 76 6.55 -25.37 -11.37
C GLY A 76 6.19 -24.77 -12.74
N HIS A 77 5.03 -25.09 -13.31
CA HIS A 77 4.55 -24.45 -14.54
C HIS A 77 3.94 -23.07 -14.26
N SER A 78 4.09 -22.14 -15.21
CA SER A 78 3.53 -20.78 -15.13
C SER A 78 2.47 -20.49 -16.21
N ASP A 79 1.92 -21.53 -16.84
CA ASP A 79 0.94 -21.41 -17.92
C ASP A 79 -0.42 -20.92 -17.41
N LYS A 80 -1.01 -19.95 -18.13
CA LYS A 80 -2.32 -19.36 -17.83
C LYS A 80 -3.46 -20.36 -17.94
N GLY A 81 -3.42 -21.27 -18.91
CA GLY A 81 -4.43 -22.32 -19.08
C GLY A 81 -4.43 -23.30 -17.92
N LEU A 82 -3.25 -23.75 -17.50
CA LEU A 82 -3.07 -24.59 -16.33
C LEU A 82 -3.51 -23.88 -15.05
N PHE A 83 -3.18 -22.60 -14.88
CA PHE A 83 -3.65 -21.80 -13.73
C PHE A 83 -5.18 -21.85 -13.62
N LYS A 84 -5.90 -21.51 -14.70
CA LYS A 84 -7.37 -21.50 -14.71
C LYS A 84 -8.00 -22.87 -14.41
N ASN A 85 -7.34 -23.96 -14.82
CA ASN A 85 -7.89 -25.30 -14.72
C ASN A 85 -7.50 -26.01 -13.41
N LYS A 86 -6.39 -25.63 -12.76
CA LYS A 86 -5.82 -26.37 -11.62
C LYS A 86 -5.77 -25.60 -10.31
N VAL A 87 -5.69 -24.27 -10.34
CA VAL A 87 -5.65 -23.48 -9.10
C VAL A 87 -7.09 -23.15 -8.68
N PRO A 88 -7.53 -23.58 -7.49
CA PRO A 88 -8.90 -23.37 -7.05
C PRO A 88 -9.16 -21.90 -6.71
N VAL A 89 -10.42 -21.50 -6.83
CA VAL A 89 -10.91 -20.29 -6.15
C VAL A 89 -11.03 -20.61 -4.68
N VAL A 90 -10.50 -19.75 -3.81
CA VAL A 90 -10.37 -19.99 -2.37
C VAL A 90 -10.92 -18.84 -1.55
N ASP A 91 -11.41 -19.17 -0.36
CA ASP A 91 -11.72 -18.21 0.70
C ASP A 91 -10.51 -18.03 1.64
N TYR A 92 -10.65 -17.13 2.63
CA TYR A 92 -9.56 -16.85 3.56
C TYR A 92 -9.22 -18.07 4.42
N GLU A 93 -10.24 -18.83 4.80
CA GLU A 93 -10.18 -20.02 5.64
C GLU A 93 -9.30 -21.10 5.01
N ASP A 94 -9.36 -21.26 3.68
CA ASP A 94 -8.56 -22.24 2.93
C ASP A 94 -7.07 -21.90 2.93
N ILE A 95 -6.72 -20.62 2.99
CA ILE A 95 -5.33 -20.15 2.95
C ILE A 95 -4.78 -19.76 4.33
N LYS A 96 -5.65 -19.67 5.34
CA LYS A 96 -5.28 -19.24 6.70
C LYS A 96 -4.16 -20.09 7.28
N ILE A 97 -4.15 -21.40 7.01
CA ILE A 97 -3.10 -22.31 7.50
C ILE A 97 -1.70 -21.90 7.03
N TYR A 98 -1.56 -21.41 5.80
CA TYR A 98 -0.27 -20.94 5.29
C TYR A 98 0.14 -19.61 5.93
N ILE A 99 -0.84 -18.73 6.15
CA ILE A 99 -0.62 -17.43 6.80
C ILE A 99 -0.21 -17.65 8.25
N ASP A 100 -0.86 -18.55 8.97
CA ASP A 100 -0.55 -18.90 10.36
C ASP A 100 0.87 -19.49 10.48
N ARG A 101 1.28 -20.40 9.57
CA ARG A 101 2.65 -20.94 9.56
C ARG A 101 3.72 -19.85 9.42
N ILE A 102 3.48 -18.87 8.55
CA ILE A 102 4.39 -17.74 8.37
C ILE A 102 4.36 -16.82 9.60
N ALA A 103 3.17 -16.48 10.08
CA ALA A 103 2.96 -15.48 11.12
C ALA A 103 3.33 -15.99 12.52
N LEU A 104 2.94 -17.22 12.86
CA LEU A 104 3.05 -17.80 14.19
C LEU A 104 4.32 -18.63 14.32
N ASP A 105 4.60 -19.48 13.32
CA ASP A 105 5.74 -20.41 13.40
C ASP A 105 7.03 -19.83 12.81
N GLY A 106 6.94 -18.67 12.13
CA GLY A 106 8.09 -18.02 11.49
C GLY A 106 8.59 -18.75 10.24
N GLU A 107 7.73 -19.56 9.60
CA GLU A 107 8.11 -20.25 8.38
C GLU A 107 8.38 -19.28 7.20
N PRO A 108 9.24 -19.67 6.24
CA PRO A 108 9.63 -18.78 5.16
C PRO A 108 8.46 -18.42 4.23
N SER A 109 8.50 -17.20 3.68
CA SER A 109 7.46 -16.69 2.76
C SER A 109 7.20 -17.56 1.54
N ARG A 110 8.20 -18.37 1.14
CA ARG A 110 8.14 -19.32 0.01
C ARG A 110 6.97 -20.30 0.06
N ILE A 111 6.31 -20.44 1.21
CA ILE A 111 5.04 -21.15 1.29
C ILE A 111 4.00 -20.55 0.32
N LEU A 112 3.86 -19.23 0.29
CA LEU A 112 2.88 -18.51 -0.55
C LEU A 112 3.55 -17.80 -1.73
N THR A 113 4.70 -17.18 -1.49
CA THR A 113 5.36 -16.28 -2.45
C THR A 113 6.87 -16.40 -2.35
N ASN A 114 7.56 -16.33 -3.49
CA ASN A 114 9.03 -16.32 -3.52
C ASN A 114 9.62 -14.96 -3.10
N GLU A 115 8.79 -13.94 -2.89
CA GLU A 115 9.20 -12.67 -2.31
C GLU A 115 9.06 -12.68 -0.79
N SER A 116 9.98 -12.01 -0.09
CA SER A 116 9.89 -11.85 1.35
C SER A 116 8.63 -11.07 1.74
N ILE A 117 7.83 -11.66 2.63
CA ILE A 117 6.75 -10.98 3.32
C ILE A 117 7.39 -10.10 4.40
N THR A 118 7.09 -8.82 4.36
CA THR A 118 7.69 -7.81 5.24
C THR A 118 6.80 -7.46 6.44
N GLU A 119 5.49 -7.59 6.28
CA GLU A 119 4.49 -7.33 7.33
C GLU A 119 3.16 -8.02 7.02
N LEU A 120 2.27 -8.06 8.00
CA LEU A 120 0.89 -8.51 7.86
C LEU A 120 -0.06 -7.33 8.01
N LEU A 121 -1.05 -7.24 7.11
CA LEU A 121 -2.09 -6.24 7.15
C LEU A 121 -3.36 -6.78 7.82
N LYS A 122 -3.89 -6.06 8.80
CA LYS A 122 -5.18 -6.33 9.43
C LYS A 122 -6.31 -5.83 8.52
N SER A 123 -7.15 -6.75 8.07
CA SER A 123 -8.41 -6.41 7.42
C SER A 123 -9.47 -6.00 8.44
N SER A 124 -10.40 -5.14 8.03
CA SER A 124 -11.64 -4.87 8.78
C SER A 124 -12.60 -6.06 8.72
N GLY A 125 -12.51 -6.89 7.68
CA GLY A 125 -13.27 -8.13 7.58
C GLY A 125 -12.73 -9.21 8.53
N THR A 126 -13.66 -9.97 9.12
CA THR A 126 -13.33 -11.04 10.06
C THR A 126 -13.63 -12.43 9.48
N SER A 127 -12.98 -13.44 10.06
CA SER A 127 -13.22 -14.86 9.84
C SER A 127 -13.32 -15.52 11.22
N GLY A 128 -14.45 -16.17 11.50
CA GLY A 128 -14.71 -16.79 12.81
C GLY A 128 -14.59 -15.82 14.01
N GLY A 129 -14.88 -14.53 13.80
CA GLY A 129 -14.73 -13.48 14.82
C GLY A 129 -13.31 -12.90 14.98
N THR A 130 -12.33 -13.40 14.23
CA THR A 130 -10.94 -12.90 14.24
C THR A 130 -10.64 -12.08 12.99
N GLN A 131 -9.80 -11.04 13.11
CA GLN A 131 -9.42 -10.23 11.95
C GLN A 131 -8.57 -11.05 10.96
N LYS A 132 -8.85 -10.89 9.66
CA LYS A 132 -8.03 -11.50 8.61
C LYS A 132 -6.68 -10.80 8.52
N TRP A 133 -5.60 -11.57 8.42
CA TRP A 133 -4.22 -11.10 8.27
C TRP A 133 -3.77 -11.32 6.83
N ILE A 134 -3.38 -10.26 6.14
CA ILE A 134 -3.03 -10.30 4.72
C ILE A 134 -1.52 -10.11 4.56
N PRO A 135 -0.78 -11.10 4.03
CA PRO A 135 0.65 -10.95 3.78
C PRO A 135 0.96 -9.82 2.81
N LYS A 136 1.92 -8.97 3.17
CA LYS A 136 2.39 -7.86 2.34
C LYS A 136 3.89 -7.99 2.05
N THR A 137 4.25 -7.77 0.80
CA THR A 137 5.65 -7.69 0.34
C THR A 137 6.07 -6.23 0.12
N ALA A 138 7.36 -6.00 -0.11
CA ALA A 138 7.86 -4.66 -0.45
C ALA A 138 7.33 -4.18 -1.81
N GLU A 139 7.34 -5.06 -2.81
CA GLU A 139 6.86 -4.77 -4.17
C GLU A 139 5.36 -4.38 -4.18
N GLU A 140 4.56 -4.99 -3.30
CA GLU A 140 3.17 -4.62 -3.11
C GLU A 140 3.02 -3.18 -2.60
N GLY A 141 3.88 -2.76 -1.67
CA GLY A 141 3.91 -1.38 -1.18
C GLY A 141 4.27 -0.36 -2.27
N GLU A 142 5.18 -0.72 -3.19
CA GLU A 142 5.53 0.11 -4.35
C GLU A 142 4.36 0.27 -5.32
N ARG A 143 3.64 -0.83 -5.63
CA ARG A 143 2.43 -0.78 -6.46
C ARG A 143 1.35 0.12 -5.87
N ARG A 144 1.13 0.07 -4.55
CA ARG A 144 0.16 0.94 -3.90
C ARG A 144 0.60 2.42 -3.93
N ALA A 145 1.90 2.68 -3.79
CA ALA A 145 2.45 4.03 -3.94
C ALA A 145 2.18 4.62 -5.33
N PHE A 146 2.40 3.81 -6.37
CA PHE A 146 2.11 4.20 -7.74
C PHE A 146 0.62 4.46 -7.97
N PHE A 147 -0.26 3.58 -7.48
CA PHE A 147 -1.70 3.79 -7.56
C PHE A 147 -2.15 5.09 -6.88
N SER A 148 -1.61 5.41 -5.70
CA SER A 148 -1.88 6.67 -5.02
C SER A 148 -1.49 7.88 -5.87
N CYS A 149 -0.36 7.83 -6.59
CA CYS A 149 0.07 8.91 -7.48
C CYS A 149 -0.90 9.12 -8.66
N LEU A 150 -1.49 8.04 -9.18
CA LEU A 150 -2.51 8.12 -10.22
C LEU A 150 -3.80 8.75 -9.68
N CYS A 151 -4.21 8.42 -8.45
CA CYS A 151 -5.34 9.09 -7.80
C CYS A 151 -5.10 10.60 -7.65
N ASP A 152 -3.90 10.99 -7.20
CA ASP A 152 -3.52 12.39 -7.07
C ASP A 152 -3.58 13.14 -8.40
N THR A 153 -3.22 12.49 -9.51
CA THR A 153 -3.34 13.03 -10.87
C THR A 153 -4.78 13.40 -11.19
N VAL A 154 -5.72 12.50 -10.90
CA VAL A 154 -7.15 12.73 -11.14
C VAL A 154 -7.65 13.88 -10.28
N LEU A 155 -7.30 13.88 -8.99
CA LEU A 155 -7.71 14.96 -8.08
C LEU A 155 -7.18 16.32 -8.53
N ASN A 156 -5.90 16.41 -8.88
CA ASN A 156 -5.27 17.64 -9.37
C ASN A 156 -5.87 18.14 -10.69
N ARG A 157 -6.38 17.23 -11.54
CA ARG A 157 -7.03 17.59 -12.80
C ARG A 157 -8.40 18.25 -12.59
N TYR A 158 -9.17 17.80 -11.60
CA TYR A 158 -10.56 18.24 -11.42
C TYR A 158 -10.77 19.24 -10.28
N LEU A 159 -9.89 19.25 -9.27
CA LEU A 159 -10.05 20.08 -8.08
C LEU A 159 -8.97 21.16 -8.05
N GLN A 160 -9.33 22.33 -8.58
CA GLN A 160 -8.47 23.51 -8.59
C GLN A 160 -8.14 23.96 -7.16
N GLY A 161 -6.90 24.40 -6.92
CA GLY A 161 -6.46 24.90 -5.62
C GLY A 161 -6.04 23.84 -4.60
N LEU A 162 -6.29 22.54 -4.86
CA LEU A 162 -5.79 21.47 -3.98
C LEU A 162 -4.26 21.46 -3.89
N SER A 163 -3.59 21.65 -5.03
CA SER A 163 -2.13 21.71 -5.11
C SER A 163 -1.52 22.93 -4.44
N ASP A 164 -2.34 23.96 -4.19
CA ASP A 164 -1.89 25.28 -3.74
C ASP A 164 -1.98 25.43 -2.21
N GLY A 165 -2.74 24.55 -1.56
CA GLY A 165 -2.89 24.51 -0.10
C GLY A 165 -2.38 23.21 0.54
N LYS A 166 -2.74 23.03 1.80
CA LYS A 166 -2.35 21.90 2.65
C LYS A 166 -3.55 20.98 2.87
N ALA A 167 -3.29 19.69 2.96
CA ALA A 167 -4.26 18.71 3.45
C ALA A 167 -4.14 18.57 4.97
N LEU A 168 -5.25 18.75 5.69
CA LEU A 168 -5.38 18.36 7.10
C LEU A 168 -5.97 16.96 7.17
N LEU A 169 -5.15 15.99 7.56
CA LEU A 169 -5.57 14.60 7.68
C LEU A 169 -5.57 14.19 9.16
N PHE A 170 -6.73 13.77 9.65
CA PHE A 170 -6.84 13.18 10.98
C PHE A 170 -6.54 11.69 10.90
N VAL A 171 -5.42 11.29 11.48
CA VAL A 171 -4.96 9.89 11.48
C VAL A 171 -4.64 9.42 12.88
N LEU A 172 -5.00 8.17 13.14
CA LEU A 172 -4.67 7.45 14.35
C LEU A 172 -3.71 6.33 14.01
N ILE A 173 -2.62 6.26 14.77
CA ILE A 173 -1.60 5.23 14.63
C ILE A 173 -1.51 4.48 15.95
N ASN A 174 -1.69 3.16 15.90
CA ASN A 174 -1.47 2.31 17.06
C ASN A 174 -0.01 1.85 17.15
N PRO A 175 0.46 1.43 18.33
CA PRO A 175 1.73 0.74 18.50
C PRO A 175 1.84 -0.50 17.61
N ASP A 176 3.07 -0.88 17.29
CA ASP A 176 3.31 -2.10 16.53
C ASP A 176 3.01 -3.34 17.35
N ILE A 177 2.27 -4.27 16.73
CA ILE A 177 2.07 -5.61 17.27
C ILE A 177 2.95 -6.54 16.46
N HIS A 178 3.70 -7.40 17.12
CA HIS A 178 4.50 -8.43 16.47
C HIS A 178 3.82 -9.78 16.64
N THR A 179 3.81 -10.57 15.56
CA THR A 179 3.41 -11.97 15.63
C THR A 179 4.52 -12.81 16.29
N PRO A 180 4.22 -14.02 16.78
CA PRO A 180 5.24 -14.90 17.35
C PRO A 180 6.40 -15.21 16.38
N GLY A 181 6.12 -15.30 15.08
CA GLY A 181 7.11 -15.44 14.00
C GLY A 181 7.87 -14.15 13.65
N GLY A 182 7.64 -13.05 14.37
CA GLY A 182 8.40 -11.80 14.28
C GLY A 182 7.90 -10.77 13.25
N LEU A 183 6.86 -11.08 12.48
CA LEU A 183 6.28 -10.13 11.53
C LEU A 183 5.49 -9.04 12.24
N VAL A 184 5.56 -7.81 11.72
CA VAL A 184 4.74 -6.71 12.23
C VAL A 184 3.32 -6.82 11.69
N LEU A 185 2.33 -6.58 12.55
CA LEU A 185 0.90 -6.63 12.26
C LEU A 185 0.27 -5.24 12.42
N ARG A 186 -0.22 -4.66 11.33
CA ARG A 186 -0.75 -3.28 11.28
C ARG A 186 -1.95 -3.18 10.35
N THR A 187 -2.74 -2.12 10.43
CA THR A 187 -3.68 -1.77 9.35
C THR A 187 -2.92 -1.25 8.13
N THR A 188 -3.56 -1.24 6.95
CA THR A 188 -2.96 -0.69 5.72
C THR A 188 -2.51 0.76 5.89
N SER A 189 -3.35 1.63 6.47
CA SER A 189 -3.02 3.05 6.67
C SER A 189 -1.83 3.25 7.60
N GLU A 190 -1.74 2.46 8.67
CA GLU A 190 -0.60 2.50 9.59
C GLU A 190 0.70 2.06 8.91
N SER A 191 0.65 0.99 8.12
CA SER A 191 1.79 0.54 7.31
C SER A 191 2.27 1.66 6.37
N GLU A 192 1.38 2.31 5.63
CA GLU A 192 1.77 3.38 4.71
C GLU A 192 2.42 4.58 5.42
N ILE A 193 1.89 4.95 6.58
CA ILE A 193 2.41 6.09 7.35
C ILE A 193 3.77 5.75 7.97
N LYS A 194 3.87 4.60 8.66
CA LYS A 194 5.10 4.20 9.34
C LYS A 194 6.24 3.91 8.36
N ASN A 195 5.93 3.35 7.19
CA ASN A 195 6.93 3.10 6.13
C ASN A 195 7.39 4.39 5.43
N ARG A 196 6.70 5.51 5.62
CA ARG A 196 7.06 6.84 5.06
C ARG A 196 7.18 7.89 6.15
N LYS A 197 7.69 7.50 7.32
CA LYS A 197 7.78 8.37 8.52
C LYS A 197 8.54 9.68 8.28
N ASP A 198 9.46 9.70 7.31
CA ASP A 198 10.19 10.89 6.86
C ASP A 198 9.27 11.97 6.26
N ARG A 199 8.08 11.58 5.81
CA ARG A 199 7.09 12.46 5.18
C ARG A 199 6.04 13.00 6.14
N TYR A 200 6.01 12.54 7.39
CA TYR A 200 4.98 12.91 8.37
C TYR A 200 5.59 13.64 9.58
N PRO A 201 4.93 14.69 10.10
CA PRO A 201 5.29 15.26 11.39
C PRO A 201 5.27 14.21 12.50
N GLN A 202 6.20 14.34 13.45
CA GLN A 202 6.37 13.37 14.55
C GLN A 202 5.09 13.16 15.37
N PHE A 203 4.24 14.18 15.51
CA PHE A 203 2.98 14.06 16.25
C PHE A 203 1.98 13.09 15.61
N ILE A 204 2.06 12.81 14.30
CA ILE A 204 1.21 11.80 13.64
C ILE A 204 1.61 10.39 14.08
N LEU A 205 2.90 10.20 14.37
CA LEU A 205 3.47 8.93 14.84
C LEU A 205 3.35 8.77 16.36
N CYS A 206 2.73 9.72 17.06
CA CYS A 206 2.49 9.65 18.49
C CYS A 206 1.46 8.55 18.80
N GLU A 207 1.86 7.61 19.65
CA GLU A 207 1.01 6.49 20.08
C GLU A 207 -0.06 6.90 21.10
N ASP A 208 0.14 8.02 21.80
CA ASP A 208 -0.90 8.62 22.62
C ASP A 208 -1.94 9.29 21.71
N THR A 209 -3.11 8.68 21.62
CA THR A 209 -4.21 9.13 20.78
C THR A 209 -4.66 10.56 21.09
N ASN A 210 -4.68 10.94 22.37
CA ASN A 210 -5.12 12.27 22.78
C ASN A 210 -4.10 13.33 22.37
N GLN A 211 -2.81 13.07 22.63
CA GLN A 211 -1.74 13.99 22.23
C GLN A 211 -1.64 14.11 20.72
N SER A 212 -1.76 12.98 20.00
CA SER A 212 -1.75 12.94 18.54
C SER A 212 -2.88 13.76 17.93
N LEU A 213 -4.13 13.50 18.33
CA LEU A 213 -5.30 14.23 17.82
C LEU A 213 -5.28 15.71 18.21
N TYR A 214 -4.94 16.02 19.47
CA TYR A 214 -4.82 17.40 19.93
C TYR A 214 -3.80 18.17 19.09
N SER A 215 -2.63 17.59 18.85
CA SER A 215 -1.58 18.20 18.04
C SER A 215 -1.99 18.38 16.58
N GLN A 216 -2.66 17.38 15.99
CA GLN A 216 -3.20 17.46 14.63
C GLN A 216 -4.23 18.59 14.51
N LEU A 217 -5.19 18.66 15.44
CA LEU A 217 -6.21 19.71 15.47
C LEU A 217 -5.61 21.09 15.66
N LEU A 218 -4.70 21.25 16.63
CA LEU A 218 -4.02 22.52 16.90
C LEU A 218 -3.22 22.98 15.67
N CYS A 219 -2.45 22.10 15.06
CA CYS A 219 -1.69 22.41 13.84
C CYS A 219 -2.62 22.81 12.68
N GLY A 220 -3.77 22.15 12.58
CA GLY A 220 -4.81 22.48 11.61
C GLY A 220 -5.38 23.88 11.82
N LEU A 221 -5.79 24.21 13.05
CA LEU A 221 -6.34 25.51 13.41
C LEU A 221 -5.35 26.66 13.20
N VAL A 222 -4.08 26.47 13.57
CA VAL A 222 -3.00 27.46 13.38
C VAL A 222 -2.76 27.74 11.89
N GLN A 223 -3.01 26.77 11.01
CA GLN A 223 -2.76 26.88 9.57
C GLN A 223 -4.03 26.88 8.74
N ARG A 224 -5.18 27.21 9.36
CA ARG A 224 -6.51 27.13 8.73
C ARG A 224 -6.59 27.86 7.38
N ASP A 225 -5.90 29.00 7.27
CA ASP A 225 -5.93 29.83 6.05
C ASP A 225 -5.14 29.19 4.88
N ALA A 226 -4.29 28.20 5.18
CA ALA A 226 -3.52 27.44 4.20
C ALA A 226 -4.10 26.05 3.92
N ILE A 227 -5.18 25.64 4.58
CA ILE A 227 -5.79 24.31 4.38
C ILE A 227 -6.73 24.34 3.17
N ALA A 228 -6.46 23.47 2.19
CA ALA A 228 -7.30 23.28 1.00
C ALA A 228 -8.17 22.01 1.07
N SER A 229 -7.84 21.05 1.93
CA SER A 229 -8.65 19.84 2.12
C SER A 229 -8.56 19.29 3.53
N VAL A 230 -9.64 18.63 3.98
CA VAL A 230 -9.71 17.95 5.28
C VAL A 230 -10.17 16.52 5.05
N GLY A 231 -9.56 15.55 5.74
CA GLY A 231 -9.93 14.15 5.59
C GLY A 231 -9.51 13.25 6.74
N THR A 232 -9.87 11.98 6.61
CA THR A 232 -9.39 10.86 7.44
C THR A 232 -9.41 9.58 6.62
N TYR A 233 -8.65 8.55 7.02
CA TYR A 233 -8.60 7.26 6.30
C TYR A 233 -9.87 6.42 6.47
N SER A 234 -10.64 6.64 7.53
CA SER A 234 -11.90 5.94 7.76
C SER A 234 -12.87 6.92 8.41
N PRO A 235 -13.94 7.35 7.73
CA PRO A 235 -15.07 7.91 8.46
C PRO A 235 -15.59 6.79 9.35
N ARG A 236 -15.42 6.89 10.68
CA ARG A 236 -16.30 6.13 11.55
C ARG A 236 -17.67 6.72 11.32
N VAL A 237 -18.56 5.96 10.70
CA VAL A 237 -19.99 6.26 10.79
C VAL A 237 -20.31 6.14 12.28
N CYS A 238 -20.51 7.29 12.93
CA CYS A 238 -21.04 7.33 14.29
C CYS A 238 -22.45 6.76 14.31
#